data_AF-A0A2A5QXZ8-F1
#
_entry.id   AF-A0A2A5QXZ8-F1
#
_cell.length_a   1.000
_cell.length_b   1.000
_cell.length_c   1.000
_cell.angle_alpha   90.00
_cell.angle_beta   90.00
_cell.angle_gamma   90.00
#
_symmetry.space_group_name_H-M   'P 1'
#
loop_
_entity.id
_entity.type
_entity.pdbx_description
1 polymer ?
#
loop_
_entity_poly.entity_id
_entity_poly.type
_entity_poly.pdbx_seq_one_letter_code
_entity_poly.pdbx_strand_id
1 'polypeptide(L)'
;MAHLEERGPISKKGLIDFGRTAALPFLADHDASNAKAEYRLLDSHVLEPLVADGYVELEAVGRRKRVHLTDQGVDTLRAFQYVLDEQ
;
A
#
# COMPACT_ATOMS: atom_id res chain seq x y z
N MET A 1 -4.71 1.79 1.53
CA MET A 1 -4.99 1.49 2.95
C MET A 1 -6.18 0.53 3.08
N ALA A 2 -7.36 0.83 2.54
CA ALA A 2 -8.53 -0.08 2.58
C ALA A 2 -8.23 -1.54 2.20
N HIS A 3 -7.42 -1.78 1.15
CA HIS A 3 -7.03 -3.14 0.78
C HIS A 3 -6.24 -3.90 1.87
N LEU A 4 -5.41 -3.20 2.65
CA LEU A 4 -4.68 -3.78 3.79
C LEU A 4 -5.62 -4.08 4.97
N GLU A 5 -6.64 -3.23 5.19
CA GLU A 5 -7.65 -3.45 6.22
C GLU A 5 -8.49 -4.70 5.92
N GLU A 6 -8.95 -4.84 4.67
CA GLU A 6 -9.78 -5.98 4.23
C GLU A 6 -9.02 -7.31 4.25
N ARG A 7 -7.76 -7.33 3.78
CA ARG A 7 -6.99 -8.56 3.57
C ARG A 7 -6.04 -8.89 4.71
N GLY A 8 -5.85 -7.97 5.65
CA GLY A 8 -4.77 -8.02 6.63
C GLY A 8 -3.39 -7.87 5.97
N PRO A 9 -2.31 -8.35 6.61
CA PRO A 9 -0.94 -8.10 6.14
C PRO A 9 -0.63 -8.68 4.76
N ILE A 10 -0.15 -7.85 3.83
CA ILE A 10 0.12 -8.25 2.43
C ILE A 10 1.62 -8.11 2.12
N SER A 11 2.13 -8.97 1.25
CA SER A 11 3.48 -8.80 0.70
C SER A 11 3.53 -7.63 -0.29
N LYS A 12 4.71 -7.03 -0.49
CA LYS A 12 4.93 -6.04 -1.55
C LYS A 12 4.51 -6.53 -2.94
N LYS A 13 4.73 -7.82 -3.23
CA LYS A 13 4.26 -8.44 -4.49
C LYS A 13 2.74 -8.34 -4.62
N GLY A 14 2.02 -8.71 -3.56
CA GLY A 14 0.56 -8.65 -3.55
C GLY A 14 0.03 -7.21 -3.71
N LEU A 15 0.73 -6.22 -3.17
CA LEU A 15 0.39 -4.81 -3.39
C LEU A 15 0.63 -4.35 -4.84
N ILE A 16 1.68 -4.84 -5.51
CA ILE A 16 1.89 -4.61 -6.94
C ILE A 16 0.76 -5.26 -7.75
N ASP A 17 0.41 -6.51 -7.45
CA ASP A 17 -0.65 -7.25 -8.14
C ASP A 17 -2.02 -6.56 -7.97
N PHE A 18 -2.31 -6.06 -6.75
CA PHE A 18 -3.47 -5.21 -6.49
C PHE A 18 -3.42 -3.91 -7.30
N GLY A 19 -2.26 -3.22 -7.28
CA GLY A 19 -2.07 -1.98 -8.01
C GLY A 19 -2.34 -2.11 -9.50
N ARG A 20 -1.93 -3.22 -10.12
CA ARG A 20 -2.26 -3.50 -11.53
C ARG A 20 -3.75 -3.70 -11.73
N THR A 21 -4.36 -4.57 -10.93
CA THR A 21 -5.77 -4.95 -11.06
C THR A 21 -6.68 -3.74 -10.88
N ALA A 22 -6.33 -2.85 -9.95
CA ALA A 22 -7.04 -1.61 -9.68
C ALA A 22 -6.57 -0.43 -10.56
N ALA A 23 -5.67 -0.67 -11.52
CA ALA A 23 -5.09 0.35 -12.41
C ALA A 23 -4.56 1.60 -11.66
N LEU A 24 -3.87 1.39 -10.54
CA LEU A 24 -3.41 2.48 -9.68
C LEU A 24 -2.35 3.34 -10.40
N PRO A 25 -2.40 4.69 -10.24
CA PRO A 25 -1.55 5.61 -10.99
C PRO A 25 -0.04 5.39 -10.85
N PHE A 26 0.44 4.84 -9.73
CA PHE A 26 1.87 4.59 -9.52
C PHE A 26 2.45 3.53 -10.47
N LEU A 27 1.60 2.76 -11.17
CA LEU A 27 1.97 1.78 -12.20
C LEU A 27 1.55 2.22 -13.62
N ALA A 28 1.00 3.42 -13.78
CA ALA A 28 0.46 3.88 -15.06
C ALA A 28 1.55 4.14 -16.12
N ASP A 29 2.80 4.36 -15.70
CA ASP A 29 3.92 4.56 -16.63
C ASP A 29 4.52 3.21 -17.06
N HIS A 30 4.37 2.94 -18.37
CA HIS A 30 4.49 1.63 -19.01
C HIS A 30 5.92 1.05 -19.05
N ASP A 31 6.90 1.80 -18.55
CA ASP A 31 8.30 1.37 -18.45
C ASP A 31 8.56 0.47 -17.23
N ALA A 32 7.53 0.25 -16.40
CA ALA A 32 7.51 -0.75 -15.33
C ALA A 32 7.40 -2.19 -15.85
N SER A 33 7.78 -2.49 -17.09
CA SER A 33 7.70 -3.84 -17.68
C SER A 33 8.60 -4.88 -17.01
N ASN A 34 9.43 -4.48 -16.04
CA ASN A 34 10.19 -5.40 -15.19
C ASN A 34 9.83 -5.26 -13.70
N ALA A 35 9.81 -6.40 -13.02
CA ALA A 35 9.44 -6.49 -11.60
C ALA A 35 10.23 -5.52 -10.71
N LYS A 36 11.52 -5.30 -10.99
CA LYS A 36 12.37 -4.42 -10.17
C LYS A 36 11.93 -2.95 -10.23
N ALA A 37 11.45 -2.49 -11.39
CA ALA A 37 10.92 -1.14 -11.53
C ALA A 37 9.65 -0.96 -10.68
N GLU A 38 8.74 -1.93 -10.70
CA GLU A 38 7.49 -1.89 -9.95
C GLU A 38 7.71 -1.88 -8.44
N TYR A 39 8.66 -2.67 -7.93
CA TYR A 39 9.03 -2.61 -6.52
C TYR A 39 9.55 -1.23 -6.13
N ARG A 40 10.35 -0.59 -6.99
CA ARG A 40 10.85 0.77 -6.73
C ARG A 40 9.72 1.79 -6.74
N LEU A 41 8.80 1.70 -7.70
CA LEU A 41 7.63 2.59 -7.78
C LEU A 41 6.69 2.41 -6.58
N LEU A 42 6.42 1.17 -6.18
CA LEU A 42 5.66 0.89 -4.97
C LEU A 42 6.35 1.50 -3.74
N ASP A 43 7.67 1.32 -3.62
CA ASP A 43 8.42 1.84 -2.48
C ASP A 43 8.39 3.36 -2.45
N SER A 44 8.78 4.05 -3.53
CA SER A 44 8.92 5.51 -3.53
C SER A 44 7.60 6.27 -3.55
N HIS A 45 6.57 5.78 -4.23
CA HIS A 45 5.32 6.53 -4.42
C HIS A 45 4.21 6.13 -3.46
N VAL A 46 4.33 4.96 -2.81
CA VAL A 46 3.25 4.44 -1.96
C VAL A 46 3.76 4.13 -0.57
N LEU A 47 4.78 3.27 -0.42
CA LEU A 47 5.16 2.80 0.91
C LEU A 47 5.97 3.83 1.70
N GLU A 48 6.93 4.52 1.09
CA GLU A 48 7.74 5.53 1.78
C GLU A 48 6.89 6.65 2.38
N PRO A 49 5.95 7.29 1.66
CA PRO A 49 5.07 8.29 2.25
C PRO A 49 4.19 7.72 3.37
N LEU A 50 3.57 6.56 3.16
CA LEU A 50 2.68 5.96 4.16
C LEU A 50 3.43 5.52 5.43
N VAL A 51 4.69 5.12 5.31
CA VAL A 51 5.56 4.81 6.45
C VAL A 51 5.99 6.08 7.16
N ALA A 52 6.39 7.12 6.40
CA ALA A 52 6.81 8.40 6.96
C ALA A 52 5.69 9.06 7.78
N ASP A 53 4.45 8.96 7.31
CA ASP A 53 3.26 9.47 8.00
C ASP A 53 2.78 8.54 9.14
N GLY A 54 3.39 7.36 9.28
CA GLY A 54 3.07 6.40 10.33
C GLY A 54 1.80 5.58 10.10
N TYR A 55 1.26 5.54 8.88
CA TYR A 55 0.05 4.80 8.55
C TYR A 55 0.28 3.32 8.29
N VAL A 56 1.47 2.95 7.82
CA VAL A 56 1.84 1.56 7.58
C VAL A 56 3.22 1.25 8.14
N GLU A 57 3.46 -0.03 8.42
CA GLU A 57 4.76 -0.54 8.81
C GLU A 57 5.15 -1.78 8.01
N LEU A 58 6.45 -2.07 7.96
CA LEU A 58 7.00 -3.25 7.31
C LEU A 58 7.54 -4.23 8.35
N GLU A 59 6.87 -5.37 8.50
CA GLU A 59 7.29 -6.43 9.41
C GLU A 59 8.02 -7.55 8.66
N ALA A 60 9.12 -8.04 9.24
CA ALA A 60 9.83 -9.21 8.73
C ALA A 60 9.19 -10.49 9.29
N VAL A 61 8.54 -11.26 8.42
CA VAL A 61 7.98 -12.58 8.74
C VAL A 61 8.87 -13.65 8.10
N GLY A 62 9.86 -14.11 8.86
CA GLY A 62 10.90 -15.02 8.38
C GLY A 62 11.72 -14.40 7.24
N ARG A 63 11.69 -15.01 6.05
CA ARG A 63 12.39 -14.49 4.85
C ARG A 63 11.61 -13.45 4.05
N ARG A 64 10.38 -13.11 4.47
CA ARG A 64 9.48 -12.22 3.71
C ARG A 64 9.22 -10.94 4.50
N LYS A 65 8.99 -9.84 3.78
CA LYS A 65 8.46 -8.60 4.36
C LYS A 65 6.96 -8.51 4.08
N ARG A 66 6.17 -8.17 5.09
CA ARG A 66 4.74 -7.87 4.96
C ARG A 66 4.50 -6.41 5.33
N VAL A 67 3.46 -5.82 4.76
CA VAL A 67 3.01 -4.46 5.00
C VAL A 67 1.73 -4.53 5.82
N HIS A 68 1.68 -3.75 6.89
CA HIS A 68 0.61 -3.74 7.89
C HIS A 68 0.07 -2.31 8.03
N LEU A 69 -1.21 -2.15 8.34
CA LEU A 69 -1.71 -0.88 8.86
C LEU A 69 -1.30 -0.76 10.32
N THR A 70 -0.89 0.42 10.73
CA THR A 70 -0.77 0.80 12.14
C THR A 70 -2.14 1.18 12.68
N ASP A 71 -2.26 1.31 14.01
CA ASP A 71 -3.48 1.85 14.63
C ASP A 71 -3.83 3.23 14.08
N GLN A 72 -2.82 4.10 13.92
CA GLN A 72 -2.98 5.42 13.30
C GLN A 72 -3.47 5.33 11.84
N GLY A 73 -2.97 4.37 11.07
CA GLY A 73 -3.42 4.13 9.70
C GLY A 73 -4.88 3.67 9.63
N VAL A 74 -5.32 2.84 10.57
CA VAL A 74 -6.72 2.41 10.70
C VAL A 74 -7.61 3.60 11.04
N ASP A 75 -7.25 4.39 12.05
CA ASP A 75 -8.04 5.55 12.46
C ASP A 75 -8.12 6.61 11.36
N THR A 76 -7.01 6.85 10.67
CA THR A 76 -6.96 7.78 9.53
C THR A 76 -7.86 7.32 8.39
N LEU A 77 -7.81 6.02 8.04
CA LEU A 77 -8.66 5.46 7.00
C LEU A 77 -10.15 5.62 7.34
N ARG A 78 -10.54 5.36 8.60
CA ARG A 78 -11.92 5.55 9.07
C ARG A 78 -12.36 7.00 8.99
N ALA A 79 -11.49 7.95 9.35
CA ALA A 79 -11.78 9.37 9.22
C ALA A 79 -12.00 9.77 7.75
N PHE A 80 -11.16 9.28 6.83
CA PHE A 80 -11.37 9.50 5.38
C PHE A 80 -12.69 8.90 4.88
N GLN A 81 -13.05 7.68 5.31
CA GLN A 81 -14.31 7.04 4.93
C GLN A 81 -15.52 7.87 5.41
N TYR A 82 -15.50 8.33 6.66
CA TYR A 82 -16.56 9.17 7.21
C TYR A 82 -16.75 10.46 6.39
N VAL A 83 -15.65 11.13 6.04
CA VAL A 83 -15.68 12.35 5.21
C VAL A 83 -16.20 12.08 3.79
N LEU A 84 -15.95 10.89 3.22
CA LEU A 84 -16.45 10.53 1.89
C LEU A 84 -17.93 10.12 1.90
N ASP A 85 -18.41 9.55 3.00
CA ASP A 85 -19.81 9.13 3.17
C ASP A 85 -20.75 10.31 3.50
N GLU A 86 -20.24 11.42 4.05
CA GLU A 86 -21.00 12.64 4.34
C GLU A 86 -21.19 13.58 3.13
N GLN A 87 -20.79 13.17 1.92
CA GLN A 87 -20.75 14.02 0.72
C GLN A 87 -21.75 13.60 -0.37
#